data_AF-A0A816HNE2-F1
#
_entry.id   AF-A0A816HNE2-F1
#
_cell.length_a   1.000
_cell.length_b   1.000
_cell.length_c   1.000
_cell.angle_alpha   90.00
_cell.angle_beta   90.00
_cell.angle_gamma   90.00
#
_symmetry.space_group_name_H-M   'P 1'
#
loop_
_entity.id
_entity.type
_entity.pdbx_description
1 polymer ?
#
loop_
_entity_poly.entity_id
_entity_poly.type
_entity_poly.pdbx_seq_one_letter_code
_entity_poly.pdbx_strand_id
1 'polypeptide(L)'
;YNNWASQEISIYGEGHIVEVEWIVGPIPIEDDRGKEIIMRYDTDIPSNGLFFTDANGRQVLQRKRDYRSSYNYTVYESVSGNYYPVASRIWVKDSQRQLTVLTGADFFFRSIRRFCFVFCIMLDRSQGGSSMHDGSVELMIHRRTLYDDSQGVGEPINETAYGQGLVVRGKHYLIIEPVESSASYHRMASQKLFMSPTMTFALPNVSYEVYSHNYHQTWTSLNQSLPVNVHLLTLDQLSAKVFLLRVEHYFETDEDAVYSKSVEI
;
A
#
# COMPACT_ATOMS: atom_id res chain seq x y z
N TYR A 1 -21.85 9.45 -3.69
CA TYR A 1 -21.96 8.01 -3.44
C TYR A 1 -23.40 7.64 -3.08
N ASN A 2 -23.69 6.34 -2.96
CA ASN A 2 -25.00 5.81 -2.54
C ASN A 2 -25.16 5.88 -1.00
N ASN A 3 -26.33 5.50 -0.50
CA ASN A 3 -26.66 5.47 0.93
C ASN A 3 -25.87 4.45 1.79
N TRP A 4 -25.15 3.51 1.17
CA TRP A 4 -24.35 2.45 1.84
C TRP A 4 -22.85 2.57 1.55
N ALA A 5 -22.40 3.66 0.93
CA ALA A 5 -20.99 3.89 0.65
C ALA A 5 -20.64 5.36 0.88
N SER A 6 -19.59 5.62 1.66
CA SER A 6 -19.07 6.96 1.87
C SER A 6 -17.55 6.94 1.85
N GLN A 7 -16.96 8.09 1.53
CA GLN A 7 -15.52 8.29 1.64
C GLN A 7 -15.22 9.65 2.26
N GLU A 8 -14.09 9.73 2.95
CA GLU A 8 -13.50 10.95 3.46
C GLU A 8 -12.06 11.03 2.95
N ILE A 9 -11.69 12.21 2.45
CA ILE A 9 -10.35 12.45 1.89
C ILE A 9 -9.65 13.46 2.78
N SER A 10 -8.56 13.03 3.41
CA SER A 10 -7.72 13.86 4.25
C SER A 10 -6.35 14.04 3.62
N ILE A 11 -5.80 15.25 3.70
CA ILE A 11 -4.50 15.58 3.13
C ILE A 11 -3.55 15.95 4.27
N TYR A 12 -2.41 15.26 4.35
CA TYR A 12 -1.42 15.42 5.42
C TYR A 12 -0.05 15.86 4.86
N GLY A 13 0.77 16.44 5.74
CA GLY A 13 2.18 16.75 5.46
C GLY A 13 2.38 17.58 4.19
N GLU A 14 1.80 18.78 4.15
CA GLU A 14 1.90 19.73 3.02
C GLU A 14 1.42 19.20 1.65
N GLY A 15 0.63 18.12 1.62
CA GLY A 15 0.06 17.58 0.37
C GLY A 15 0.75 16.35 -0.18
N HIS A 16 1.77 15.83 0.51
CA HIS A 16 2.51 14.65 0.06
C HIS A 16 1.75 13.33 0.28
N ILE A 17 0.84 13.29 1.25
CA ILE A 17 0.04 12.10 1.56
C ILE A 17 -1.43 12.45 1.48
N VAL A 18 -2.15 11.72 0.62
CA VAL A 18 -3.61 11.75 0.58
C VAL A 18 -4.14 10.47 1.20
N GLU A 19 -4.81 10.59 2.35
CA GLU A 19 -5.53 9.48 2.99
C GLU A 19 -6.96 9.47 2.46
N VAL A 20 -7.41 8.32 1.97
CA VAL A 20 -8.80 8.08 1.58
C VAL A 20 -9.35 7.02 2.52
N GLU A 21 -10.15 7.46 3.49
CA GLU A 21 -10.95 6.58 4.34
C GLU A 21 -12.24 6.25 3.60
N TRP A 22 -12.57 4.97 3.52
CA TRP A 22 -13.80 4.48 2.91
C TRP A 22 -14.61 3.66 3.89
N ILE A 23 -15.93 3.78 3.79
CA ILE A 23 -16.88 3.00 4.57
C ILE A 23 -17.87 2.41 3.57
N VAL A 24 -17.95 1.08 3.53
CA VAL A 24 -18.82 0.34 2.62
C VAL A 24 -19.66 -0.65 3.40
N GLY A 25 -20.97 -0.53 3.24
CA GLY A 25 -21.97 -1.43 3.77
C GLY A 25 -23.09 -0.68 4.52
N PRO A 26 -24.21 -1.35 4.79
CA PRO A 26 -24.54 -2.72 4.38
C PRO A 26 -24.72 -2.82 2.87
N ILE A 27 -24.03 -3.79 2.22
CA ILE A 27 -24.16 -3.97 0.76
C ILE A 27 -25.57 -4.53 0.48
N PRO A 28 -26.42 -3.83 -0.29
CA PRO A 28 -27.78 -4.26 -0.56
C PRO A 28 -27.78 -5.54 -1.39
N ILE A 29 -28.71 -6.44 -1.09
CA ILE A 29 -28.89 -7.72 -1.79
C ILE A 29 -30.37 -8.01 -2.10
N GLU A 30 -31.25 -7.04 -1.90
CA GLU A 30 -32.69 -7.14 -2.13
C GLU A 30 -33.04 -7.36 -3.62
N ASP A 31 -32.05 -7.19 -4.50
CA ASP A 31 -32.12 -7.42 -5.94
C ASP A 31 -31.63 -8.81 -6.36
N ASP A 32 -31.38 -9.73 -5.40
CA ASP A 32 -30.81 -11.06 -5.62
C ASP A 32 -29.48 -11.05 -6.41
N ARG A 33 -28.70 -9.97 -6.28
CA ARG A 33 -27.38 -9.84 -6.92
C ARG A 33 -26.28 -9.65 -5.89
N GLY A 34 -25.32 -10.57 -5.92
CA GLY A 34 -24.03 -10.38 -5.27
C GLY A 34 -23.29 -9.18 -5.84
N LYS A 35 -22.54 -8.47 -5.01
CA LYS A 35 -21.81 -7.25 -5.38
C LYS A 35 -20.40 -7.31 -4.82
N GLU A 36 -19.44 -7.00 -5.69
CA GLU A 36 -18.04 -6.82 -5.37
C GLU A 36 -17.71 -5.35 -5.60
N ILE A 37 -17.30 -4.66 -4.54
CA ILE A 37 -17.14 -3.21 -4.54
C ILE A 37 -15.66 -2.90 -4.69
N ILE A 38 -15.36 -2.02 -5.65
CA ILE A 38 -14.01 -1.57 -5.93
C ILE A 38 -13.87 -0.08 -5.68
N MET A 39 -12.66 0.32 -5.31
CA MET A 39 -12.20 1.69 -5.39
C MET A 39 -11.21 1.78 -6.54
N ARG A 40 -11.54 2.60 -7.54
CA ARG A 40 -10.68 2.81 -8.72
C ARG A 40 -10.17 4.24 -8.73
N TYR A 41 -8.88 4.36 -9.03
CA TYR A 41 -8.17 5.60 -9.19
C TYR A 41 -7.64 5.67 -10.62
N ASP A 42 -8.06 6.70 -11.35
CA ASP A 42 -7.71 6.90 -12.75
C ASP A 42 -6.74 8.08 -12.85
N THR A 43 -5.60 7.86 -13.52
CA THR A 43 -4.57 8.88 -13.80
C THR A 43 -4.24 8.91 -15.29
N ASP A 44 -3.51 9.92 -15.73
CA ASP A 44 -3.02 10.07 -17.11
C ASP A 44 -1.66 9.40 -17.36
N ILE A 45 -1.16 8.59 -16.41
CA ILE A 45 0.14 7.91 -16.51
C ILE A 45 0.09 6.82 -17.59
N PRO A 46 0.94 6.89 -18.63
CA PRO A 46 0.98 5.87 -19.68
C PRO A 46 1.75 4.63 -19.21
N SER A 47 1.05 3.73 -18.52
CA SER A 47 1.63 2.53 -17.91
C SER A 47 1.85 1.36 -18.89
N ASN A 48 1.30 1.40 -20.11
CA ASN A 48 1.43 0.34 -21.14
C ASN A 48 1.05 -1.06 -20.64
N GLY A 49 -0.03 -1.14 -19.84
CA GLY A 49 -0.50 -2.38 -19.22
C GLY A 49 0.40 -2.96 -18.14
N LEU A 50 1.43 -2.23 -17.68
CA LEU A 50 2.31 -2.64 -16.59
C LEU A 50 1.86 -2.01 -15.27
N PHE A 51 1.90 -2.82 -14.22
CA PHE A 51 1.67 -2.37 -12.84
C PHE A 51 2.47 -3.25 -11.89
N PHE A 52 2.60 -2.83 -10.64
CA PHE A 52 3.47 -3.46 -9.66
C PHE A 52 2.69 -3.73 -8.39
N THR A 53 2.84 -4.94 -7.86
CA THR A 53 2.19 -5.36 -6.61
C THR A 53 3.25 -5.94 -5.68
N ASP A 54 3.11 -5.75 -4.39
CA ASP A 54 3.97 -6.41 -3.42
C ASP A 54 3.72 -7.93 -3.34
N ALA A 55 4.72 -8.66 -2.84
CA ALA A 55 4.62 -10.05 -2.44
C ALA A 55 4.78 -10.13 -0.92
N ASN A 56 3.66 -10.33 -0.23
CA ASN A 56 3.58 -10.40 1.24
C ASN A 56 4.23 -9.18 1.93
N GLY A 57 4.05 -7.99 1.37
CA GLY A 57 4.58 -6.73 1.88
C GLY A 57 6.07 -6.48 1.63
N ARG A 58 6.77 -7.41 0.95
CA ARG A 58 8.24 -7.36 0.77
C ARG A 58 8.63 -7.08 -0.66
N GLN A 59 8.80 -8.13 -1.47
CA GLN A 59 9.30 -8.01 -2.83
C GLN A 59 8.27 -7.35 -3.74
N VAL A 60 8.72 -6.76 -4.84
CA VAL A 60 7.88 -6.11 -5.82
C VAL A 60 7.81 -6.96 -7.07
N LEU A 61 6.60 -7.34 -7.44
CA LEU A 61 6.36 -8.13 -8.63
C LEU A 61 5.77 -7.25 -9.73
N GLN A 62 6.47 -7.19 -10.86
CA GLN A 62 5.94 -6.61 -12.08
C GLN A 62 4.83 -7.50 -12.63
N ARG A 63 3.66 -6.91 -12.85
CA ARG A 63 2.49 -7.52 -13.47
C ARG A 63 2.28 -6.88 -14.85
N LYS A 64 1.73 -7.67 -15.76
CA LYS A 64 1.31 -7.19 -17.09
C LYS A 64 -0.08 -7.71 -17.37
N ARG A 65 -0.99 -6.81 -17.71
CA ARG A 65 -2.37 -7.14 -18.09
C ARG A 65 -2.39 -8.16 -19.23
N ASP A 66 -3.23 -9.19 -19.10
CA ASP A 66 -3.43 -10.26 -20.09
C ASP A 66 -2.16 -11.02 -20.48
N TYR A 67 -1.22 -11.16 -19.54
CA TYR A 67 0.06 -11.80 -19.80
C TYR A 67 0.49 -12.75 -18.69
N ARG A 68 1.22 -13.81 -19.08
CA ARG A 68 1.92 -14.74 -18.19
C ARG A 68 3.31 -14.99 -18.75
N SER A 69 4.31 -15.00 -17.86
CA SER A 69 5.71 -15.24 -18.24
C SER A 69 6.01 -16.71 -18.52
N SER A 70 5.32 -17.62 -17.84
CA SER A 70 5.64 -19.06 -17.86
C SER A 70 4.99 -19.84 -18.99
N TYR A 71 3.94 -19.32 -19.62
CA TYR A 71 3.19 -20.02 -20.68
C TYR A 71 2.40 -19.05 -21.55
N ASN A 72 1.94 -19.52 -22.72
CA ASN A 72 1.09 -18.74 -23.60
C ASN A 72 -0.32 -18.60 -22.99
N TYR A 73 -0.68 -17.39 -22.59
CA TYR A 73 -1.93 -17.10 -21.89
C TYR A 73 -3.06 -16.81 -22.88
N THR A 74 -4.14 -17.58 -22.78
CA THR A 74 -5.41 -17.27 -23.45
C THR A 74 -6.34 -16.60 -22.44
N VAL A 75 -6.84 -15.41 -22.79
CA VAL A 75 -7.72 -14.63 -21.91
C VAL A 75 -9.11 -15.24 -21.96
N TYR A 76 -9.50 -15.95 -20.90
CA TYR A 76 -10.88 -16.40 -20.69
C TYR A 76 -11.68 -15.40 -19.85
N GLU A 77 -11.04 -14.89 -18.80
CA GLU A 77 -11.60 -13.89 -17.89
C GLU A 77 -10.71 -12.65 -17.87
N SER A 78 -11.17 -11.57 -18.49
CA SER A 78 -10.39 -10.34 -18.68
C SER A 78 -10.19 -9.54 -17.39
N VAL A 79 -11.10 -9.66 -16.42
CA VAL A 79 -11.01 -8.94 -15.14
C VAL A 79 -10.36 -9.82 -14.07
N SER A 80 -11.01 -10.92 -13.70
CA SER A 80 -10.55 -11.77 -12.59
C SER A 80 -9.17 -12.39 -12.87
N GLY A 81 -8.85 -12.70 -14.13
CA GLY A 81 -7.54 -13.17 -14.55
C GLY A 81 -6.41 -12.15 -14.36
N ASN A 82 -6.72 -10.89 -14.10
CA ASN A 82 -5.73 -9.83 -13.88
C ASN A 82 -5.72 -9.31 -12.44
N TYR A 83 -6.54 -9.83 -11.53
CA TYR A 83 -6.48 -9.49 -10.12
C TYR A 83 -5.33 -10.23 -9.42
N TYR A 84 -4.59 -9.50 -8.60
CA TYR A 84 -3.49 -10.03 -7.80
C TYR A 84 -3.68 -9.68 -6.32
N PRO A 85 -3.14 -10.50 -5.39
CA PRO A 85 -3.08 -10.11 -3.99
C PRO A 85 -2.16 -8.90 -3.83
N VAL A 86 -2.64 -7.91 -3.10
CA VAL A 86 -1.89 -6.72 -2.69
C VAL A 86 -1.93 -6.69 -1.17
N ALA A 87 -0.80 -6.97 -0.52
CA ALA A 87 -0.77 -7.02 0.94
C ALA A 87 -0.46 -5.66 1.56
N SER A 88 0.31 -4.83 0.87
CA SER A 88 0.69 -3.51 1.38
C SER A 88 0.66 -2.40 0.34
N ARG A 89 0.98 -2.65 -0.93
CA ARG A 89 1.04 -1.59 -1.94
C ARG A 89 0.95 -2.05 -3.39
N ILE A 90 0.29 -1.22 -4.19
CA ILE A 90 0.17 -1.34 -5.65
C ILE A 90 0.52 -0.01 -6.31
N TRP A 91 1.15 -0.04 -7.48
CA TRP A 91 1.42 1.20 -8.22
C TRP A 91 1.50 1.00 -9.72
N VAL A 92 1.34 2.13 -10.41
CA VAL A 92 1.64 2.32 -11.82
C VAL A 92 2.72 3.38 -11.95
N LYS A 93 3.53 3.28 -13.00
CA LYS A 93 4.57 4.27 -13.30
C LYS A 93 4.61 4.55 -14.79
N ASP A 94 5.08 5.74 -15.13
CA ASP A 94 5.29 6.12 -16.52
C ASP A 94 6.35 5.20 -17.16
N SER A 95 6.02 4.66 -18.34
CA SER A 95 6.91 3.83 -19.13
C SER A 95 7.89 4.63 -19.99
N GLN A 96 7.66 5.92 -20.19
CA GLN A 96 8.44 6.80 -21.06
C GLN A 96 9.32 7.76 -20.27
N ARG A 97 10.61 7.44 -20.15
CA ARG A 97 11.64 8.48 -19.97
C ARG A 97 11.84 9.20 -21.29
N GLN A 98 10.99 10.18 -21.60
CA GLN A 98 11.20 11.00 -22.79
C GLN A 98 12.32 12.01 -22.53
N LEU A 99 13.52 11.72 -23.01
CA LEU A 99 14.60 12.70 -23.12
C LEU A 99 14.39 13.47 -24.44
N THR A 100 13.73 14.62 -24.38
CA THR A 100 13.66 15.52 -25.54
C THR A 100 14.97 16.31 -25.64
N VAL A 101 15.84 15.94 -26.58
CA VAL A 101 17.00 16.76 -26.97
C VAL A 101 16.54 17.72 -28.08
N LEU A 102 16.39 19.00 -27.77
CA LEU A 102 16.19 20.04 -28.78
C LEU A 102 17.56 20.42 -29.34
N THR A 103 17.88 19.96 -30.55
CA THR A 103 19.04 20.48 -31.32
C THR A 103 18.58 21.70 -32.12
N GLY A 104 18.64 22.88 -31.49
CA GLY A 104 18.55 24.17 -32.16
C GLY A 104 19.76 24.99 -31.75
N ALA A 105 20.50 25.52 -32.73
CA ALA A 105 21.67 26.34 -32.52
C ALA A 105 21.26 27.69 -31.91
N ASP A 106 21.10 27.73 -30.59
CA ASP A 106 21.27 28.91 -29.73
C ASP A 106 21.15 28.48 -28.26
N PHE A 107 22.31 28.30 -27.64
CA PHE A 107 22.62 28.51 -26.22
C PHE A 107 21.45 28.62 -25.20
N PHE A 108 20.88 27.48 -24.76
CA PHE A 108 20.59 27.19 -23.33
C PHE A 108 20.16 25.72 -23.16
N PHE A 109 21.06 24.86 -22.65
CA PHE A 109 20.74 23.47 -22.30
C PHE A 109 19.84 23.44 -21.05
N ARG A 110 18.53 23.64 -21.22
CA ARG A 110 17.51 23.17 -20.25
C ARG A 110 17.03 21.81 -20.72
N SER A 111 17.58 20.75 -20.13
CA SER A 111 16.96 19.42 -20.19
C SER A 111 15.55 19.55 -19.60
N ILE A 112 14.53 19.59 -20.46
CA ILE A 112 13.15 19.39 -20.01
C ILE A 112 13.05 17.89 -19.73
N ARG A 113 13.47 17.48 -18.53
CA ARG A 113 13.15 16.16 -18.01
C ARG A 113 11.63 16.14 -17.86
N ARG A 114 10.94 15.38 -18.70
CA ARG A 114 9.58 14.96 -18.38
C ARG A 114 9.71 14.12 -17.11
N PHE A 115 9.21 14.63 -15.98
CA PHE A 115 9.26 13.91 -14.72
C PHE A 115 8.39 12.66 -14.87
N CYS A 116 9.01 11.48 -14.83
CA CYS A 116 8.26 10.24 -14.71
C CYS A 116 7.77 10.14 -13.27
N PHE A 117 6.47 9.94 -13.10
CA PHE A 117 5.86 9.79 -11.79
C PHE A 117 5.46 8.35 -11.54
N VAL A 118 5.47 7.98 -10.26
CA VAL A 118 4.89 6.77 -9.72
C VAL A 118 3.64 7.18 -8.96
N PHE A 119 2.52 6.58 -9.31
CA PHE A 119 1.29 6.67 -8.54
C PHE A 119 1.14 5.39 -7.73
N CYS A 120 1.40 5.50 -6.42
CA CYS A 120 1.42 4.39 -5.50
C CYS A 120 0.26 4.49 -4.50
N ILE A 121 -0.36 3.36 -4.23
CA ILE A 121 -1.43 3.22 -3.25
C ILE A 121 -0.96 2.22 -2.22
N MET A 122 -0.87 2.66 -0.97
CA MET A 122 -0.61 1.78 0.18
C MET A 122 -1.90 1.46 0.90
N LEU A 123 -1.98 0.25 1.43
CA LEU A 123 -3.19 -0.31 2.02
C LEU A 123 -3.04 -0.47 3.52
N ASP A 124 -4.15 -0.34 4.24
CA ASP A 124 -4.24 -0.70 5.66
C ASP A 124 -4.39 -2.22 5.89
N ARG A 125 -4.76 -2.97 4.85
CA ARG A 125 -5.00 -4.42 4.87
C ARG A 125 -4.79 -5.06 3.50
N SER A 126 -4.70 -6.38 3.47
CA SER A 126 -4.63 -7.13 2.22
C SER A 126 -5.93 -7.02 1.41
N GLN A 127 -5.81 -6.74 0.13
CA GLN A 127 -6.91 -6.64 -0.82
C GLN A 127 -6.54 -7.31 -2.15
N GLY A 128 -7.54 -7.53 -2.99
CA GLY A 128 -7.32 -7.84 -4.41
C GLY A 128 -7.20 -6.55 -5.20
N GLY A 129 -6.20 -6.43 -6.08
CA GLY A 129 -6.03 -5.23 -6.90
C GLY A 129 -5.52 -5.51 -8.31
N SER A 130 -5.73 -4.54 -9.20
CA SER A 130 -5.29 -4.61 -10.59
C SER A 130 -5.18 -3.25 -11.28
N SER A 131 -4.73 -3.25 -12.53
CA SER A 131 -4.71 -2.10 -13.45
C SER A 131 -5.40 -2.49 -14.77
N MET A 132 -6.71 -2.27 -14.83
CA MET A 132 -7.56 -2.67 -15.99
C MET A 132 -7.37 -1.77 -17.20
N HIS A 133 -6.99 -0.51 -16.99
CA HIS A 133 -6.69 0.46 -18.01
C HIS A 133 -5.33 1.11 -17.73
N ASP A 134 -4.71 1.67 -18.75
CA ASP A 134 -3.45 2.38 -18.55
C ASP A 134 -3.68 3.60 -17.67
N GLY A 135 -2.79 3.80 -16.69
CA GLY A 135 -2.94 4.86 -15.69
C GLY A 135 -4.01 4.60 -14.63
N SER A 136 -4.75 3.47 -14.69
CA SER A 136 -5.72 3.12 -13.65
C SER A 136 -5.19 2.10 -12.66
N VAL A 137 -5.62 2.23 -11.41
CA VAL A 137 -5.42 1.23 -10.35
C VAL A 137 -6.75 1.02 -9.65
N GLU A 138 -7.16 -0.23 -9.48
CA GLU A 138 -8.37 -0.59 -8.74
C GLU A 138 -8.07 -1.61 -7.65
N LEU A 139 -8.76 -1.46 -6.53
CA LEU A 139 -8.67 -2.29 -5.33
C LEU A 139 -10.08 -2.70 -4.92
N MET A 140 -10.27 -3.99 -4.68
CA MET A 140 -11.53 -4.49 -4.16
C MET A 140 -11.58 -4.31 -2.65
N ILE A 141 -12.52 -3.50 -2.19
CA ILE A 141 -12.61 -3.04 -0.80
C ILE A 141 -13.62 -3.84 0.02
N HIS A 142 -14.65 -4.40 -0.60
CA HIS A 142 -15.63 -5.26 0.06
C HIS A 142 -16.39 -6.14 -0.94
N ARG A 143 -16.91 -7.29 -0.52
CA ARG A 143 -17.66 -8.22 -1.36
C ARG A 143 -18.79 -8.89 -0.57
N ARG A 144 -19.91 -9.12 -1.24
CA ARG A 144 -21.04 -9.90 -0.71
C ARG A 144 -21.64 -10.74 -1.82
N THR A 145 -21.54 -12.07 -1.71
CA THR A 145 -22.09 -13.03 -2.68
C THR A 145 -23.32 -13.73 -2.11
N LEU A 146 -24.17 -14.25 -2.98
CA LEU A 146 -25.41 -14.97 -2.62
C LEU A 146 -25.33 -16.47 -2.88
N TYR A 147 -24.27 -16.91 -3.56
CA TYR A 147 -24.03 -18.29 -3.92
C TYR A 147 -22.64 -18.72 -3.47
N ASP A 148 -22.54 -19.99 -3.07
CA ASP A 148 -21.30 -20.69 -2.78
C ASP A 148 -20.56 -20.99 -4.11
N ASP A 149 -19.23 -21.00 -4.07
CA ASP A 149 -18.37 -21.23 -5.23
C ASP A 149 -18.02 -22.72 -5.44
N SER A 150 -18.61 -23.60 -4.63
CA SER A 150 -18.43 -25.05 -4.65
C SER A 150 -16.98 -25.50 -4.43
N GLN A 151 -16.17 -24.71 -3.71
CA GLN A 151 -14.79 -25.06 -3.35
C GLN A 151 -14.67 -25.71 -1.96
N GLY A 152 -15.79 -25.96 -1.26
CA GLY A 152 -15.85 -26.85 -0.10
C GLY A 152 -16.30 -26.20 1.22
N VAL A 153 -16.46 -24.88 1.28
CA VAL A 153 -16.97 -24.20 2.48
C VAL A 153 -18.47 -24.44 2.64
N GLY A 154 -19.23 -24.42 1.53
CA GLY A 154 -20.66 -24.73 1.54
C GLY A 154 -21.54 -23.57 1.99
N GLU A 155 -21.03 -22.34 1.94
CA GLU A 155 -21.76 -21.13 2.28
C GLU A 155 -21.36 -19.94 1.38
N PRO A 156 -22.29 -19.05 1.03
CA PRO A 156 -21.96 -17.83 0.31
C PRO A 156 -21.22 -16.85 1.22
N ILE A 157 -20.44 -15.93 0.64
CA ILE A 157 -19.80 -14.83 1.36
C ILE A 157 -20.87 -13.76 1.65
N ASN A 158 -21.70 -14.02 2.67
CA ASN A 158 -22.85 -13.20 3.04
C ASN A 158 -22.76 -12.78 4.52
N GLU A 159 -21.67 -12.12 4.88
CA GLU A 159 -21.40 -11.71 6.27
C GLU A 159 -22.45 -10.73 6.80
N THR A 160 -22.97 -11.01 8.00
CA THR A 160 -23.95 -10.16 8.68
C THR A 160 -23.59 -9.92 10.13
N ALA A 161 -23.95 -8.74 10.65
CA ALA A 161 -23.88 -8.38 12.06
C ALA A 161 -25.21 -7.74 12.48
N TYR A 162 -25.78 -8.19 13.61
CA TYR A 162 -27.08 -7.72 14.10
C TYR A 162 -28.23 -7.80 13.06
N GLY A 163 -28.20 -8.81 12.18
CA GLY A 163 -29.20 -9.00 11.13
C GLY A 163 -29.05 -8.09 9.91
N GLN A 164 -27.99 -7.30 9.83
CA GLN A 164 -27.67 -6.44 8.67
C GLN A 164 -26.36 -6.88 8.02
N GLY A 165 -26.19 -6.57 6.73
CA GLY A 165 -24.92 -6.83 6.03
C GLY A 165 -23.75 -6.11 6.68
N LEU A 166 -22.58 -6.76 6.73
CA LEU A 166 -21.40 -6.20 7.37
C LEU A 166 -20.97 -4.87 6.75
N VAL A 167 -20.66 -3.90 7.60
CA VAL A 167 -20.07 -2.60 7.21
C VAL A 167 -18.58 -2.64 7.49
N VAL A 168 -17.77 -2.38 6.47
CA VAL A 168 -16.31 -2.36 6.57
C VAL A 168 -15.83 -0.92 6.38
N ARG A 169 -14.90 -0.53 7.24
CA ARG A 169 -14.13 0.70 7.11
C ARG A 169 -12.68 0.34 6.85
N GLY A 170 -12.03 1.04 5.92
CA GLY A 170 -10.60 0.95 5.69
C GLY A 170 -10.02 2.21 5.08
N LYS A 171 -8.69 2.21 4.92
CA LYS A 171 -7.93 3.38 4.46
C LYS A 171 -6.99 3.01 3.32
N HIS A 172 -6.93 3.88 2.32
CA HIS A 172 -5.88 3.88 1.32
C HIS A 172 -5.04 5.15 1.44
N TYR A 173 -3.75 5.02 1.24
CA TYR A 173 -2.81 6.14 1.24
C TYR A 173 -2.23 6.29 -0.15
N LEU A 174 -2.53 7.42 -0.79
CA LEU A 174 -2.03 7.73 -2.12
C LEU A 174 -0.78 8.57 -2.02
N ILE A 175 0.20 8.18 -2.84
CA ILE A 175 1.50 8.83 -2.97
C ILE A 175 1.76 9.06 -4.45
N ILE A 176 2.15 10.29 -4.79
CA ILE A 176 2.65 10.65 -6.12
C ILE A 176 4.08 11.15 -5.93
N GLU A 177 5.04 10.40 -6.44
CA GLU A 177 6.46 10.72 -6.30
C GLU A 177 7.19 10.52 -7.63
N PRO A 178 8.26 11.28 -7.92
CA PRO A 178 9.19 10.95 -8.98
C PRO A 178 9.71 9.51 -8.85
N VAL A 179 9.97 8.85 -9.99
CA VAL A 179 10.47 7.47 -10.01
C VAL A 179 11.75 7.31 -9.19
N GLU A 180 12.61 8.32 -9.15
CA GLU A 180 13.89 8.28 -8.43
C GLU A 180 13.75 8.31 -6.90
N SER A 181 12.71 8.96 -6.36
CA SER A 181 12.48 9.08 -4.90
C SER A 181 11.41 8.13 -4.39
N SER A 182 10.59 7.57 -5.28
CA SER A 182 9.42 6.77 -4.91
C SER A 182 9.76 5.59 -3.97
N ALA A 183 10.86 4.88 -4.28
CA ALA A 183 11.30 3.70 -3.53
C ALA A 183 11.54 4.00 -2.04
N SER A 184 12.42 4.96 -1.73
CA SER A 184 12.73 5.35 -0.35
C SER A 184 11.49 5.84 0.39
N TYR A 185 10.61 6.57 -0.29
CA TYR A 185 9.40 7.07 0.32
C TYR A 185 8.40 5.95 0.65
N HIS A 186 7.96 5.17 -0.34
CA HIS A 186 6.91 4.16 -0.13
C HIS A 186 7.35 3.03 0.80
N ARG A 187 8.66 2.68 0.82
CA ARG A 187 9.23 1.69 1.74
C ARG A 187 9.11 2.15 3.19
N MET A 188 9.53 3.38 3.49
CA MET A 188 9.46 3.95 4.83
C MET A 188 8.00 4.22 5.26
N ALA A 189 7.18 4.75 4.36
CA ALA A 189 5.77 5.03 4.66
C ALA A 189 4.98 3.74 4.93
N SER A 190 5.19 2.69 4.12
CA SER A 190 4.56 1.38 4.33
C SER A 190 4.93 0.77 5.68
N GLN A 191 6.19 0.90 6.12
CA GLN A 191 6.59 0.43 7.45
C GLN A 191 5.97 1.24 8.58
N LYS A 192 5.90 2.57 8.46
CA LYS A 192 5.25 3.43 9.47
C LYS A 192 3.76 3.12 9.60
N LEU A 193 3.09 2.79 8.50
CA LEU A 193 1.69 2.37 8.51
C LEU A 193 1.52 1.01 9.20
N PHE A 194 2.34 0.03 8.83
CA PHE A 194 2.28 -1.31 9.42
C PHE A 194 2.63 -1.29 10.92
N MET A 195 3.68 -0.57 11.30
CA MET A 195 4.14 -0.38 12.69
C MET A 195 3.67 0.96 13.25
N SER A 196 2.36 1.19 13.18
CA SER A 196 1.76 2.41 13.72
C SER A 196 2.01 2.53 15.23
N PRO A 197 2.27 3.75 15.76
CA PRO A 197 2.52 3.93 17.19
C PRO A 197 1.33 3.44 18.03
N THR A 198 1.61 2.64 19.06
CA THR A 198 0.60 2.24 20.04
C THR A 198 0.41 3.36 21.07
N MET A 199 -0.80 3.92 21.12
CA MET A 199 -1.15 4.95 22.09
C MET A 199 -1.49 4.31 23.44
N THR A 200 -0.94 4.85 24.52
CA THR A 200 -1.28 4.47 25.89
C THR A 200 -1.77 5.70 26.65
N PHE A 201 -2.79 5.51 27.49
CA PHE A 201 -3.40 6.59 28.25
C PHE A 201 -3.37 6.23 29.73
N ALA A 202 -3.01 7.19 30.58
CA ALA A 202 -3.02 7.07 32.02
C ALA A 202 -3.73 8.28 32.64
N LEU A 203 -4.39 8.06 33.77
CA LEU A 203 -5.05 9.10 34.55
C LEU A 203 -4.26 9.35 35.85
N PRO A 204 -3.20 10.18 35.82
CA PRO A 204 -2.42 10.50 37.01
C PRO A 204 -3.19 11.45 37.93
N ASN A 205 -3.09 11.22 39.24
CA ASN A 205 -3.60 12.15 40.28
C ASN A 205 -2.63 13.30 40.59
N VAL A 206 -1.60 13.48 39.75
CA VAL A 206 -0.55 14.50 39.90
C VAL A 206 -0.48 15.36 38.65
N SER A 207 0.07 16.57 38.77
CA SER A 207 0.28 17.44 37.61
C SER A 207 1.31 16.86 36.64
N TYR A 208 1.31 17.34 35.40
CA TYR A 208 2.24 16.91 34.36
C TYR A 208 3.70 17.14 34.76
N GLU A 209 4.00 18.23 35.46
CA GLU A 209 5.34 18.58 35.91
C GLU A 209 5.87 17.55 36.92
N VAL A 210 5.02 17.15 37.88
CA VAL A 210 5.38 16.12 38.86
C VAL A 210 5.54 14.76 38.20
N TYR A 211 4.64 14.42 37.26
CA TYR A 211 4.71 13.15 36.52
C TYR A 211 5.99 13.05 35.68
N SER A 212 6.29 14.09 34.89
CA SER A 212 7.47 14.13 34.02
C SER A 212 8.80 14.16 34.78
N HIS A 213 8.80 14.71 36.01
CA HIS A 213 9.98 14.66 36.87
C HIS A 213 10.22 13.26 37.48
N ASN A 214 9.15 12.53 37.81
CA ASN A 214 9.24 11.23 38.48
C ASN A 214 9.37 10.04 37.52
N TYR A 215 8.91 10.18 36.26
CA TYR A 215 8.85 9.09 35.30
C TYR A 215 9.52 9.45 33.97
N HIS A 216 10.25 8.49 33.40
CA HIS A 216 10.82 8.61 32.07
C HIS A 216 9.73 8.56 31.00
N GLN A 217 9.66 9.60 30.16
CA GLN A 217 8.70 9.70 29.05
C GLN A 217 9.21 9.09 27.75
N THR A 218 10.52 8.88 27.65
CA THR A 218 11.17 8.28 26.49
C THR A 218 12.16 7.24 26.96
N TRP A 219 12.26 6.14 26.20
CA TRP A 219 13.21 5.08 26.45
C TRP A 219 13.64 4.46 25.12
N THR A 220 14.92 4.11 25.00
CA THR A 220 15.48 3.37 23.88
C THR A 220 16.56 2.44 24.41
N SER A 221 16.62 1.22 23.88
CA SER A 221 17.71 0.27 24.14
C SER A 221 18.87 0.42 23.15
N LEU A 222 18.74 1.30 22.15
CA LEU A 222 19.74 1.50 21.11
C LEU A 222 20.61 2.71 21.43
N ASN A 223 21.93 2.55 21.32
CA ASN A 223 22.89 3.66 21.40
C ASN A 223 22.84 4.55 20.14
N GLN A 224 22.50 3.98 19.00
CA GLN A 224 22.36 4.66 17.72
C GLN A 224 21.13 4.12 16.99
N SER A 225 20.39 5.00 16.31
CA SER A 225 19.27 4.60 15.45
C SER A 225 19.74 3.64 14.36
N LEU A 226 18.92 2.64 14.05
CA LEU A 226 19.19 1.74 12.92
C LEU A 226 19.28 2.52 11.60
N PRO A 227 20.15 2.10 10.67
CA PRO A 227 20.16 2.64 9.32
C PRO A 227 18.78 2.53 8.66
N VAL A 228 18.43 3.50 7.82
CA VAL A 228 17.10 3.57 7.19
C VAL A 228 16.78 2.33 6.36
N ASN A 229 17.77 1.65 5.78
CA ASN A 229 17.57 0.43 5.01
C ASN A 229 17.50 -0.86 5.84
N VAL A 230 17.59 -0.76 7.18
CA VAL A 230 17.48 -1.89 8.11
C VAL A 230 16.22 -1.77 8.95
N HIS A 231 15.45 -2.86 9.01
CA HIS A 231 14.27 -2.97 9.84
C HIS A 231 14.45 -4.05 10.91
N LEU A 232 14.09 -3.73 12.16
CA LEU A 232 14.01 -4.69 13.25
C LEU A 232 12.70 -5.48 13.13
N LEU A 233 12.75 -6.63 12.47
CA LEU A 233 11.59 -7.48 12.22
C LEU A 233 11.10 -8.17 13.49
N THR A 234 12.01 -8.57 14.37
CA THR A 234 11.64 -9.26 15.62
C THR A 234 12.68 -9.00 16.69
N LEU A 235 12.17 -8.63 17.87
CA LEU A 235 12.88 -8.70 19.13
C LEU A 235 11.99 -9.44 20.11
N ASP A 236 12.38 -10.65 20.50
CA ASP A 236 11.61 -11.48 21.42
C ASP A 236 12.51 -12.13 22.47
N GLN A 237 11.99 -12.35 23.67
CA GLN A 237 12.70 -12.98 24.78
C GLN A 237 12.20 -14.41 24.97
N LEU A 238 12.98 -15.38 24.52
CA LEU A 238 12.62 -16.81 24.61
C LEU A 238 12.85 -17.38 26.01
N SER A 239 13.81 -16.84 26.76
CA SER A 239 14.03 -17.17 28.18
C SER A 239 14.77 -16.02 28.88
N ALA A 240 15.03 -16.16 30.19
CA ALA A 240 15.69 -15.13 31.00
C ALA A 240 17.00 -14.57 30.40
N LYS A 241 17.71 -15.35 29.57
CA LYS A 241 18.99 -14.93 28.94
C LYS A 241 19.05 -15.15 27.43
N VAL A 242 17.96 -15.59 26.79
CA VAL A 242 17.95 -15.91 25.35
C VAL A 242 16.97 -14.99 24.65
N PHE A 243 17.47 -14.26 23.67
CA PHE A 243 16.70 -13.33 22.85
C PHE A 243 16.77 -13.76 21.39
N LEU A 244 15.65 -13.69 20.70
CA LEU A 244 15.54 -13.83 19.26
C LEU A 244 15.56 -12.42 18.64
N LEU A 245 16.61 -12.15 17.87
CA LEU A 245 16.73 -10.94 17.08
C LEU A 245 16.66 -11.29 15.60
N ARG A 246 15.74 -10.67 14.86
CA ARG A 246 15.69 -10.73 13.40
C ARG A 246 15.71 -9.32 12.84
N VAL A 247 16.67 -9.07 11.98
CA VAL A 247 16.81 -7.83 11.21
C VAL A 247 16.66 -8.16 9.74
N GLU A 248 16.17 -7.20 8.96
CA GLU A 248 16.05 -7.35 7.51
C GLU A 248 16.53 -6.10 6.77
N HIS A 249 17.11 -6.33 5.59
CA HIS A 249 17.25 -5.30 4.58
C HIS A 249 16.01 -5.34 3.69
N TYR A 250 15.21 -4.28 3.73
CA TYR A 250 13.87 -4.29 3.13
C TYR A 250 13.77 -3.53 1.81
N PHE A 251 14.89 -3.00 1.31
CA PHE A 251 15.06 -2.51 -0.06
C PHE A 251 15.57 -3.62 -0.98
N GLU A 252 15.06 -3.64 -2.21
CA GLU A 252 15.53 -4.54 -3.26
C GLU A 252 16.76 -4.01 -3.98
N THR A 253 17.47 -4.90 -4.68
CA THR A 253 18.59 -4.52 -5.54
C THR A 253 18.13 -3.51 -6.59
N ASP A 254 18.88 -2.42 -6.75
CA ASP A 254 18.62 -1.34 -7.71
C ASP A 254 17.27 -0.61 -7.54
N GLU A 255 16.61 -0.73 -6.38
CA GLU A 255 15.34 -0.04 -6.09
C GLU A 255 15.56 1.46 -5.79
N ASP A 256 16.61 1.76 -5.03
CA ASP A 256 17.07 3.09 -4.62
C ASP A 256 18.61 3.20 -4.71
N ALA A 257 19.13 4.33 -5.21
CA ALA A 257 20.56 4.53 -5.46
C ALA A 257 21.44 4.56 -4.20
N VAL A 258 20.85 4.83 -3.03
CA VAL A 258 21.54 4.94 -1.74
C VAL A 258 21.20 3.75 -0.86
N TYR A 259 19.92 3.47 -0.67
CA TYR A 259 19.42 2.53 0.33
C TYR A 259 19.42 1.07 -0.11
N SER A 260 19.67 0.78 -1.39
CA SER A 260 19.81 -0.61 -1.89
C SER A 260 21.22 -1.18 -1.72
N LYS A 261 22.12 -0.43 -1.07
CA LYS A 261 23.52 -0.84 -0.87
C LYS A 261 23.69 -1.58 0.45
N SER A 262 24.77 -2.36 0.54
CA SER A 262 25.17 -3.04 1.78
C SER A 262 25.33 -2.05 2.93
N VAL A 263 24.98 -2.49 4.14
CA VAL A 263 25.02 -1.71 5.37
C VAL A 263 25.48 -2.58 6.53
N GLU A 264 26.20 -1.96 7.48
CA GLU A 264 26.68 -2.60 8.70
C GLU A 264 25.87 -2.08 9.90
N ILE A 265 25.58 -2.96 10.86
CA ILE A 265 24.80 -2.71 12.08
C ILE A 265 25.53 -3.19 13.32
#